data_AF-A0A292QUU0-F1
#
_entry.id   AF-A0A292QUU0-F1
#
_cell.length_a   1.000
_cell.length_b   1.000
_cell.length_c   1.000
_cell.angle_alpha   90.00
_cell.angle_beta   90.00
_cell.angle_gamma   90.00
#
_symmetry.space_group_name_H-M   'P 1'
#
loop_
_entity.id
_entity.type
_entity.pdbx_description
1 polymer ?
#
loop_
_entity_poly.entity_id
_entity_poly.type
_entity_poly.pdbx_seq_one_letter_code
_entity_poly.pdbx_strand_id
1 'polypeptide(L)'
;MDEFANTKLSKIFKYLDEKEPYKLISRESSTLEFKENFNKHSLAKYAKTMAAFANRDGGYLIFGVKDKPRTVIGMKDNSFDEYDDEKIVEKLNEYFSPEISFKRTVIKYINLNIGIIFVYPSKVKPIVCTKTVQNNNSFILREGAIYYRYSAKSSEIKYPDLKILLETEKEKERKIWMQTFTRIAKIGVNNLSLLNLKDGKLNVNSLGRNKELFIDQKLLSSIKLVKEGHFSDIEGAPTLKLVGEIKGISGAIVKKTEIKKEIIPTHIHEKYLLETFLNQTGTQSPMSYLEAFCRFSVKYLPFYYFVYLMQKNDANFDKNKLKSEINKITEDCKMGKTYLIQRLKSDDNFKEEKLTGKDSELKNKYFNLLNNKNTKLEGIPEENIEFQLRMILNIKDIERIKNLVLPLLKKYLNNEYESHKNLLRRAISYVDKLLYSQEVINF
;
A
#
# COMPACT_ATOMS: atom_id res chain seq x y z
N MET A 1 -0.42 8.73 -3.43
CA MET A 1 0.11 7.39 -3.05
C MET A 1 0.90 6.88 -4.23
N ASP A 2 2.20 6.62 -4.11
CA ASP A 2 3.00 6.16 -5.25
C ASP A 2 2.43 4.86 -5.86
N GLU A 3 2.05 4.92 -7.13
CA GLU A 3 1.46 3.82 -7.90
C GLU A 3 2.50 2.72 -8.19
N PHE A 4 3.77 3.09 -8.13
CA PHE A 4 4.90 2.16 -8.31
C PHE A 4 5.56 1.80 -6.98
N ALA A 5 4.87 2.02 -5.85
CA ALA A 5 5.34 1.58 -4.56
C ALA A 5 5.63 0.06 -4.55
N ASN A 6 6.71 -0.32 -3.87
CA ASN A 6 7.21 -1.69 -3.76
C ASN A 6 6.10 -2.67 -3.35
N THR A 7 5.22 -2.22 -2.46
CA THR A 7 4.10 -3.00 -1.92
C THR A 7 3.05 -3.37 -2.97
N LYS A 8 2.87 -2.55 -4.01
CA LYS A 8 1.94 -2.83 -5.11
C LYS A 8 2.63 -3.71 -6.16
N LEU A 9 3.87 -3.41 -6.50
CA LEU A 9 4.63 -4.18 -7.49
C LEU A 9 4.95 -5.60 -7.00
N SER A 10 5.27 -5.79 -5.72
CA SER A 10 5.53 -7.13 -5.15
C SER A 10 4.31 -8.05 -5.20
N LYS A 11 3.08 -7.48 -5.15
CA LYS A 11 1.85 -8.26 -5.34
C LYS A 11 1.70 -8.77 -6.77
N ILE A 12 2.33 -8.10 -7.73
CA ILE A 12 2.26 -8.44 -9.15
C ILE A 12 3.38 -9.41 -9.53
N PHE A 13 4.59 -9.21 -9.03
CA PHE A 13 5.73 -10.10 -9.32
C PHE A 13 5.89 -11.19 -8.23
N LYS A 14 4.85 -11.99 -8.01
CA LYS A 14 4.89 -13.14 -7.08
C LYS A 14 5.39 -14.39 -7.82
N TYR A 15 6.35 -15.12 -7.25
CA TYR A 15 6.86 -16.41 -7.75
C TYR A 15 6.80 -17.48 -6.65
N LEU A 16 6.77 -18.77 -7.05
CA LEU A 16 6.62 -19.94 -6.15
C LEU A 16 7.96 -20.53 -5.72
N ASP A 17 8.91 -20.62 -6.66
CA ASP A 17 10.19 -21.28 -6.47
C ASP A 17 11.32 -20.25 -6.63
N GLU A 18 12.19 -20.13 -5.62
CA GLU A 18 13.37 -19.27 -5.64
C GLU A 18 14.37 -19.66 -6.73
N LYS A 19 14.35 -20.92 -7.17
CA LYS A 19 15.16 -21.39 -8.31
C LYS A 19 14.58 -20.95 -9.65
N GLU A 20 13.30 -20.58 -9.69
CA GLU A 20 12.60 -20.12 -10.89
C GLU A 20 11.88 -18.78 -10.66
N PRO A 21 12.60 -17.73 -10.26
CA PRO A 21 11.99 -16.47 -9.83
C PRO A 21 11.35 -15.70 -10.99
N TYR A 22 11.56 -16.16 -12.22
CA TYR A 22 10.91 -15.65 -13.43
C TYR A 22 9.48 -16.19 -13.60
N LYS A 23 9.09 -17.30 -12.96
CA LYS A 23 7.73 -17.87 -13.11
C LYS A 23 6.75 -17.15 -12.19
N LEU A 24 5.89 -16.31 -12.78
CA LEU A 24 4.90 -15.55 -12.01
C LEU A 24 3.64 -16.39 -11.71
N ILE A 25 3.22 -16.38 -10.45
CA ILE A 25 1.95 -16.96 -10.00
C ILE A 25 0.78 -16.03 -10.35
N SER A 26 1.04 -14.73 -10.31
CA SER A 26 0.04 -13.69 -10.52
C SER A 26 -0.72 -13.91 -11.82
N ARG A 27 -2.05 -13.80 -11.73
CA ARG A 27 -2.94 -13.96 -12.87
C ARG A 27 -3.43 -12.63 -13.39
N GLU A 28 -3.59 -12.56 -14.71
CA GLU A 28 -4.32 -11.46 -15.31
C GLU A 28 -5.69 -11.34 -14.65
N SER A 29 -6.07 -10.10 -14.37
CA SER A 29 -7.22 -9.79 -13.55
C SER A 29 -7.86 -8.48 -14.02
N SER A 30 -8.89 -8.06 -13.29
CA SER A 30 -9.58 -6.80 -13.57
C SER A 30 -8.69 -5.56 -13.44
N THR A 31 -7.52 -5.71 -12.82
CA THR A 31 -6.55 -4.63 -12.57
C THR A 31 -5.14 -4.97 -13.06
N LEU A 32 -4.96 -6.10 -13.76
CA LEU A 32 -3.64 -6.56 -14.22
C LEU A 32 -3.73 -7.24 -15.59
N GLU A 33 -2.88 -6.80 -16.51
CA GLU A 33 -2.72 -7.37 -17.86
C GLU A 33 -1.22 -7.56 -18.15
N PHE A 34 -0.84 -8.73 -18.67
CA PHE A 34 0.53 -9.03 -19.09
C PHE A 34 0.68 -8.94 -20.61
N LYS A 35 1.85 -8.49 -21.03
CA LYS A 35 2.27 -8.43 -22.42
C LYS A 35 3.73 -8.87 -22.53
N GLU A 36 4.01 -9.64 -23.58
CA GLU A 36 5.37 -10.11 -23.81
C GLU A 36 6.29 -8.97 -24.20
N ASN A 37 5.86 -8.14 -25.16
CA ASN A 37 6.63 -6.99 -25.66
C ASN A 37 5.73 -5.79 -25.92
N PHE A 38 6.33 -4.61 -25.84
CA PHE A 38 5.71 -3.37 -26.31
C PHE A 38 5.89 -3.26 -27.82
N ASN A 39 4.79 -3.04 -28.55
CA ASN A 39 4.82 -2.82 -29.98
C ASN A 39 3.96 -1.59 -30.32
N LYS A 40 4.59 -0.58 -30.94
CA LYS A 40 3.95 0.67 -31.35
C LYS A 40 2.71 0.43 -32.24
N HIS A 41 2.74 -0.58 -33.10
CA HIS A 41 1.59 -0.95 -33.96
C HIS A 41 0.41 -1.54 -33.18
N SER A 42 0.61 -1.94 -31.92
CA SER A 42 -0.43 -2.46 -31.03
C SER A 42 -1.00 -1.42 -30.08
N LEU A 43 -0.68 -0.13 -30.24
CA LEU A 43 -1.18 0.96 -29.39
C LEU A 43 -2.70 0.96 -29.25
N ALA A 44 -3.46 0.72 -30.32
CA ALA A 44 -4.93 0.65 -30.24
C ALA A 44 -5.42 -0.48 -29.31
N LYS A 45 -4.70 -1.62 -29.25
CA LYS A 45 -5.02 -2.73 -28.34
C LYS A 45 -4.67 -2.36 -26.90
N TYR A 46 -3.56 -1.66 -26.68
CA TYR A 46 -3.19 -1.17 -25.34
C TYR A 46 -4.18 -0.11 -24.86
N ALA A 47 -4.53 0.85 -25.71
CA ALA A 47 -5.50 1.90 -25.45
C ALA A 47 -6.88 1.33 -25.06
N LYS A 48 -7.33 0.26 -25.74
CA LYS A 48 -8.55 -0.48 -25.33
C LYS A 48 -8.48 -0.97 -23.89
N THR A 49 -7.36 -1.57 -23.49
CA THR A 49 -7.16 -2.06 -22.12
C THR A 49 -7.02 -0.91 -21.13
N MET A 50 -6.37 0.20 -21.52
CA MET A 50 -6.28 1.39 -20.68
C MET A 50 -7.66 2.01 -20.42
N ALA A 51 -8.49 2.16 -21.46
CA ALA A 51 -9.87 2.61 -21.31
C ALA A 51 -10.69 1.67 -20.41
N ALA A 52 -10.50 0.36 -20.57
CA ALA A 52 -11.15 -0.65 -19.72
C ALA A 52 -10.75 -0.53 -18.24
N PHE A 53 -9.48 -0.26 -17.94
CA PHE A 53 -9.02 -0.02 -16.56
C PHE A 53 -9.54 1.30 -16.01
N ALA A 54 -9.51 2.37 -16.80
CA ALA A 54 -9.94 3.70 -16.37
C ALA A 54 -11.45 3.78 -16.09
N ASN A 55 -12.27 3.04 -16.85
CA ASN A 55 -13.70 2.86 -16.54
C ASN A 55 -13.97 2.06 -15.26
N ARG A 56 -12.99 1.27 -14.82
CA ARG A 56 -13.04 0.45 -13.61
C ARG A 56 -12.22 1.08 -12.48
N ASP A 57 -11.38 0.30 -11.81
CA ASP A 57 -10.67 0.68 -10.58
C ASP A 57 -9.23 1.15 -10.87
N GLY A 58 -8.89 1.34 -12.15
CA GLY A 58 -7.52 1.45 -12.62
C GLY A 58 -6.84 0.09 -12.77
N GLY A 59 -5.57 0.08 -13.17
CA GLY A 59 -4.84 -1.18 -13.35
C GLY A 59 -3.43 -1.02 -13.89
N TYR A 60 -2.72 -2.16 -13.94
CA TYR A 60 -1.36 -2.29 -14.43
C TYR A 60 -1.33 -3.05 -15.74
N LEU A 61 -0.67 -2.47 -16.73
CA LEU A 61 -0.29 -3.12 -17.98
C LEU A 61 1.22 -3.34 -17.94
N ILE A 62 1.64 -4.60 -17.91
CA ILE A 62 3.04 -4.99 -17.69
C ILE A 62 3.62 -5.65 -18.93
N PHE A 63 4.78 -5.16 -19.36
CA PHE A 63 5.51 -5.60 -20.53
C PHE A 63 6.78 -6.37 -20.14
N GLY A 64 7.12 -7.42 -20.87
CA GLY A 64 8.24 -8.31 -20.57
C GLY A 64 7.83 -9.59 -19.84
N VAL A 65 6.55 -9.99 -19.92
CA VAL A 65 6.03 -11.23 -19.32
C VAL A 65 5.33 -12.07 -20.40
N LYS A 66 5.83 -13.30 -20.60
CA LYS A 66 5.25 -14.31 -21.49
C LYS A 66 3.93 -14.83 -20.89
N ASP A 67 2.95 -15.21 -21.72
CA ASP A 67 1.69 -15.77 -21.19
C ASP A 67 1.79 -17.28 -20.86
N LYS A 68 2.45 -18.08 -21.71
CA LYS A 68 2.53 -19.55 -21.56
C LYS A 68 3.93 -20.13 -21.82
N PRO A 69 4.63 -20.69 -20.80
CA PRO A 69 4.35 -20.52 -19.37
C PRO A 69 4.48 -19.03 -18.97
N ARG A 70 3.83 -18.63 -17.88
CA ARG A 70 3.87 -17.24 -17.43
C ARG A 70 5.23 -16.89 -16.82
N THR A 71 6.13 -16.41 -17.65
CA THR A 71 7.52 -16.17 -17.30
C THR A 71 7.95 -14.74 -17.61
N VAL A 72 8.63 -14.11 -16.66
CA VAL A 72 9.34 -12.85 -16.90
C VAL A 72 10.48 -13.11 -17.87
N ILE A 73 10.41 -12.47 -19.03
CA ILE A 73 11.42 -12.55 -20.10
C ILE A 73 12.19 -11.24 -20.26
N GLY A 74 11.70 -10.14 -19.68
CA GLY A 74 12.23 -8.82 -19.95
C GLY A 74 11.71 -8.25 -21.28
N MET A 75 11.80 -6.93 -21.42
CA MET A 75 11.61 -6.29 -22.71
C MET A 75 12.80 -6.60 -23.60
N LYS A 76 12.54 -6.97 -24.86
CA LYS A 76 13.59 -7.32 -25.83
C LYS A 76 14.44 -6.14 -26.27
N ASP A 77 13.90 -4.93 -26.18
CA ASP A 77 14.52 -3.70 -26.64
C ASP A 77 14.14 -2.53 -25.71
N ASN A 78 14.75 -1.38 -25.96
CA ASN A 78 14.45 -0.13 -25.26
C ASN A 78 13.24 0.60 -25.86
N SER A 79 12.47 -0.04 -26.77
CA SER A 79 11.38 0.64 -27.49
C SER A 79 10.29 1.16 -26.57
N PHE A 80 10.11 0.53 -25.40
CA PHE A 80 9.19 1.00 -24.37
C PHE A 80 9.73 2.19 -23.59
N ASP A 81 11.04 2.32 -23.38
CA ASP A 81 11.64 3.42 -22.61
C ASP A 81 11.80 4.67 -23.49
N GLU A 82 12.22 4.47 -24.74
CA GLU A 82 12.42 5.52 -25.74
C GLU A 82 11.11 6.04 -26.36
N TYR A 83 9.98 5.33 -26.20
CA TYR A 83 8.72 5.82 -26.75
C TYR A 83 8.24 7.06 -26.00
N ASP A 84 7.72 8.04 -26.72
CA ASP A 84 7.30 9.32 -26.14
C ASP A 84 5.92 9.19 -25.47
N ASP A 85 5.80 9.67 -24.23
CA ASP A 85 4.53 9.73 -23.51
C ASP A 85 3.53 10.65 -24.23
N GLU A 86 3.99 11.74 -24.85
CA GLU A 86 3.13 12.68 -25.59
C GLU A 86 2.41 11.97 -26.75
N LYS A 87 3.10 11.08 -27.45
CA LYS A 87 2.51 10.27 -28.55
C LYS A 87 1.49 9.27 -28.04
N ILE A 88 1.67 8.73 -26.83
CA ILE A 88 0.66 7.88 -26.19
C ILE A 88 -0.57 8.74 -25.88
N VAL A 89 -0.39 9.90 -25.24
CA VAL A 89 -1.49 10.82 -24.89
C VAL A 89 -2.27 11.26 -26.13
N GLU A 90 -1.57 11.67 -27.20
CA GLU A 90 -2.17 12.05 -28.48
C GLU A 90 -3.07 10.93 -29.02
N LYS A 91 -2.56 9.69 -29.05
CA LYS A 91 -3.33 8.53 -29.51
C LYS A 91 -4.50 8.18 -28.60
N LEU A 92 -4.35 8.34 -27.28
CA LEU A 92 -5.45 8.10 -26.34
C LEU A 92 -6.57 9.12 -26.53
N ASN A 93 -6.23 10.40 -26.69
CA ASN A 93 -7.19 11.48 -26.94
C ASN A 93 -7.85 11.37 -28.33
N GLU A 94 -7.15 10.82 -29.31
CA GLU A 94 -7.74 10.49 -30.62
C GLU A 94 -8.80 9.37 -30.52
N TYR A 95 -8.61 8.39 -29.63
CA TYR A 95 -9.46 7.21 -29.53
C TYR A 95 -10.56 7.30 -28.47
N PHE A 96 -10.38 8.13 -27.44
CA PHE A 96 -11.21 8.11 -26.24
C PHE A 96 -11.49 9.51 -25.68
N SER A 97 -12.67 9.65 -25.08
CA SER A 97 -13.04 10.82 -24.30
C SER A 97 -13.91 10.37 -23.11
N PRO A 98 -13.73 10.92 -21.89
CA PRO A 98 -12.72 11.89 -21.46
C PRO A 98 -11.27 11.36 -21.45
N GLU A 99 -10.30 12.25 -21.19
CA GLU A 99 -8.86 11.94 -21.16
C GLU A 99 -8.53 10.78 -20.20
N ILE A 100 -7.65 9.89 -20.65
CA ILE A 100 -7.16 8.75 -19.86
C ILE A 100 -5.84 9.14 -19.20
N SER A 101 -5.86 9.31 -17.88
CA SER A 101 -4.65 9.54 -17.10
C SER A 101 -3.88 8.23 -16.88
N PHE A 102 -2.58 8.23 -17.17
CA PHE A 102 -1.69 7.10 -16.92
C PHE A 102 -0.32 7.59 -16.43
N LYS A 103 0.46 6.65 -15.91
CA LYS A 103 1.87 6.84 -15.53
C LYS A 103 2.65 5.66 -16.07
N ARG A 104 3.83 5.91 -16.62
CA ARG A 104 4.70 4.87 -17.17
C ARG A 104 6.03 4.85 -16.41
N THR A 105 6.58 3.66 -16.20
CA THR A 105 7.93 3.48 -15.65
C THR A 105 8.55 2.19 -16.17
N VAL A 106 9.87 2.13 -16.17
CA VAL A 106 10.62 0.88 -16.31
C VAL A 106 11.13 0.49 -14.93
N ILE A 107 11.05 -0.80 -14.61
CA ILE A 107 11.67 -1.37 -13.42
C ILE A 107 12.66 -2.46 -13.82
N LYS A 108 13.64 -2.71 -12.97
CA LYS A 108 14.59 -3.81 -13.15
C LYS A 108 14.17 -4.98 -12.25
N TYR A 109 13.85 -6.12 -12.85
CA TYR A 109 13.48 -7.36 -12.18
C TYR A 109 14.50 -8.43 -12.53
N ILE A 110 15.36 -8.82 -11.57
CA ILE A 110 16.39 -9.86 -11.76
C ILE A 110 17.22 -9.61 -13.02
N ASN A 111 17.80 -8.40 -13.11
CA ASN A 111 18.55 -7.92 -14.28
C ASN A 111 17.80 -7.80 -15.61
N LEU A 112 16.49 -8.05 -15.64
CA LEU A 112 15.64 -7.81 -16.80
C LEU A 112 14.88 -6.49 -16.67
N ASN A 113 14.78 -5.73 -17.76
CA ASN A 113 13.99 -4.50 -17.80
C ASN A 113 12.53 -4.84 -18.07
N ILE A 114 11.62 -4.32 -17.24
CA ILE A 114 10.18 -4.56 -17.30
C ILE A 114 9.47 -3.23 -17.41
N GLY A 115 8.64 -3.09 -18.44
CA GLY A 115 7.85 -1.90 -18.68
C GLY A 115 6.52 -1.97 -17.93
N ILE A 116 6.14 -0.90 -17.26
CA ILE A 116 4.88 -0.82 -16.52
C ILE A 116 4.15 0.45 -16.91
N ILE A 117 2.90 0.30 -17.32
CA ILE A 117 1.94 1.40 -17.45
C ILE A 117 0.88 1.21 -16.38
N PHE A 118 0.78 2.16 -15.46
CA PHE A 118 -0.33 2.24 -14.52
C PHE A 118 -1.38 3.21 -15.05
N VAL A 119 -2.64 2.78 -15.08
CA VAL A 119 -3.78 3.57 -15.53
C VAL A 119 -4.63 3.93 -14.33
N TYR A 120 -4.91 5.21 -14.16
CA TYR A 120 -5.75 5.69 -13.05
C TYR A 120 -7.22 5.41 -13.34
N PRO A 121 -8.03 5.10 -12.30
CA PRO A 121 -9.49 5.17 -12.45
C PRO A 121 -9.88 6.59 -12.84
N SER A 122 -10.72 6.73 -13.86
CA SER A 122 -11.17 8.04 -14.31
C SER A 122 -12.01 8.73 -13.23
N LYS A 123 -11.79 10.04 -13.07
CA LYS A 123 -12.62 10.89 -12.23
C LYS A 123 -14.01 11.11 -12.83
N VAL A 124 -14.09 11.12 -14.16
CA VAL A 124 -15.32 11.31 -14.94
C VAL A 124 -15.53 10.06 -15.78
N LYS A 125 -16.57 9.29 -15.45
CA LYS A 125 -16.92 8.06 -16.15
C LYS A 125 -18.28 8.24 -16.84
N PRO A 126 -18.54 7.55 -17.95
CA PRO A 126 -17.64 6.62 -18.64
C PRO A 126 -16.67 7.33 -19.61
N ILE A 127 -15.52 6.72 -19.82
CA ILE A 127 -14.65 6.93 -20.98
C ILE A 127 -15.24 6.13 -22.14
N VAL A 128 -15.57 6.85 -23.21
CA VAL A 128 -16.21 6.36 -24.42
C VAL A 128 -15.20 6.39 -25.57
N CYS A 129 -15.23 5.38 -26.41
CA CYS A 129 -14.45 5.35 -27.63
C CYS A 129 -15.06 6.28 -28.68
N THR A 130 -14.26 7.21 -29.22
CA THR A 130 -14.68 8.20 -30.22
C THR A 130 -14.29 7.81 -31.65
N LYS A 131 -13.51 6.74 -31.81
CA LYS A 131 -12.99 6.33 -33.11
C LYS A 131 -13.05 4.82 -33.33
N THR A 132 -13.47 4.44 -34.52
CA THR A 132 -13.44 3.04 -34.95
C THR A 132 -12.07 2.67 -35.50
N VAL A 133 -11.49 1.57 -35.01
CA VAL A 133 -10.20 1.01 -35.50
C VAL A 133 -10.40 -0.48 -35.80
N GLN A 134 -10.13 -0.87 -37.04
CA GLN A 134 -10.27 -2.25 -37.52
C GLN A 134 -8.90 -2.86 -37.85
N ASN A 135 -8.81 -4.19 -37.77
CA ASN A 135 -7.68 -4.98 -38.24
C ASN A 135 -8.20 -6.30 -38.81
N ASN A 136 -7.87 -6.60 -40.07
CA ASN A 136 -8.24 -7.83 -40.79
C ASN A 136 -9.71 -8.23 -40.56
N ASN A 137 -10.63 -7.31 -40.88
CA ASN A 137 -12.09 -7.45 -40.73
C ASN A 137 -12.62 -7.62 -39.29
N SER A 138 -11.79 -7.42 -38.27
CA SER A 138 -12.20 -7.43 -36.86
C SER A 138 -12.06 -6.04 -36.22
N PHE A 139 -13.06 -5.62 -35.44
CA PHE A 139 -13.01 -4.35 -34.71
C PHE A 139 -12.10 -4.48 -33.48
N ILE A 140 -11.01 -3.70 -33.46
CA ILE A 140 -10.21 -3.50 -32.25
C ILE A 140 -10.93 -2.50 -31.34
N LEU A 141 -11.24 -1.34 -31.91
CA LEU A 141 -12.00 -0.25 -31.29
C LEU A 141 -13.25 0.04 -32.12
N ARG A 142 -14.34 0.36 -31.45
CA ARG A 142 -15.62 0.69 -32.05
C ARG A 142 -16.11 2.00 -31.44
N GLU A 143 -16.45 2.95 -32.30
CA GLU A 143 -17.02 4.22 -31.87
C GLU A 143 -18.32 4.02 -31.05
N GLY A 144 -18.47 4.82 -30.00
CA GLY A 144 -19.54 4.74 -29.02
C GLY A 144 -19.38 3.59 -28.01
N ALA A 145 -18.39 2.71 -28.17
CA ALA A 145 -18.19 1.61 -27.24
C ALA A 145 -17.54 2.11 -25.94
N ILE A 146 -18.05 1.62 -24.81
CA ILE A 146 -17.42 1.76 -23.50
C ILE A 146 -16.73 0.44 -23.20
N TYR A 147 -15.42 0.46 -23.02
CA TYR A 147 -14.68 -0.75 -22.65
C TYR A 147 -14.63 -0.92 -21.14
N TYR A 148 -14.76 -2.17 -20.71
CA TYR A 148 -14.70 -2.56 -19.31
C TYR A 148 -13.90 -3.86 -19.17
N ARG A 149 -13.18 -3.96 -18.06
CA ARG A 149 -12.31 -5.09 -17.78
C ARG A 149 -13.08 -6.16 -17.00
N TYR A 150 -13.31 -7.31 -17.61
CA TYR A 150 -13.94 -8.49 -16.99
C TYR A 150 -12.90 -9.56 -16.75
N SER A 151 -12.50 -9.74 -15.48
CA SER A 151 -11.43 -10.68 -15.11
C SER A 151 -10.21 -10.45 -16.02
N ALA A 152 -9.82 -11.41 -16.86
CA ALA A 152 -8.67 -11.30 -17.74
C ALA A 152 -8.97 -10.77 -19.17
N LYS A 153 -10.16 -10.21 -19.45
CA LYS A 153 -10.51 -9.73 -20.81
C LYS A 153 -11.09 -8.32 -20.80
N SER A 154 -10.62 -7.49 -21.73
CA SER A 154 -11.17 -6.17 -22.03
C SER A 154 -12.24 -6.31 -23.11
N SER A 155 -13.51 -6.12 -22.77
CA SER A 155 -14.63 -6.17 -23.71
C SER A 155 -15.52 -4.93 -23.58
N GLU A 156 -16.50 -4.79 -24.46
CA GLU A 156 -17.54 -3.79 -24.27
C GLU A 156 -18.29 -4.04 -22.96
N ILE A 157 -18.65 -2.96 -22.28
CA ILE A 157 -19.36 -3.00 -21.01
C ILE A 157 -20.74 -3.62 -21.22
N LYS A 158 -21.13 -4.50 -20.29
CA LYS A 158 -22.46 -5.09 -20.26
C LYS A 158 -23.41 -4.14 -19.55
N TYR A 159 -24.68 -4.21 -19.94
CA TYR A 159 -25.74 -3.36 -19.41
C TYR A 159 -25.78 -3.28 -17.86
N PRO A 160 -25.66 -4.39 -17.09
CA PRO A 160 -25.70 -4.30 -15.63
C PRO A 160 -24.59 -3.42 -15.03
N ASP A 161 -23.35 -3.59 -15.50
CA ASP A 161 -22.21 -2.79 -15.03
C ASP A 161 -22.32 -1.34 -15.50
N LEU A 162 -22.83 -1.11 -16.71
CA LEU A 162 -23.08 0.24 -17.22
C LEU A 162 -24.11 0.98 -16.37
N LYS A 163 -25.20 0.31 -15.99
CA LYS A 163 -26.23 0.88 -15.12
C LYS A 163 -25.63 1.29 -13.78
N ILE A 164 -24.87 0.40 -13.14
CA ILE A 164 -24.19 0.67 -11.86
C ILE A 164 -23.22 1.85 -11.98
N LEU A 165 -22.43 1.89 -13.07
CA LEU A 165 -21.49 2.97 -13.34
C LEU A 165 -22.23 4.33 -13.45
N LEU A 166 -23.30 4.39 -14.24
CA LEU A 166 -24.07 5.62 -14.43
C LEU A 166 -24.80 6.06 -13.14
N GLU A 167 -25.35 5.12 -12.37
CA GLU A 167 -26.00 5.42 -11.09
C GLU A 167 -24.98 5.94 -10.07
N THR A 168 -23.77 5.38 -10.05
CA THR A 168 -22.69 5.82 -9.16
C THR A 168 -22.27 7.26 -9.45
N GLU A 169 -22.13 7.64 -10.73
CA GLU A 169 -21.78 9.01 -11.10
C GLU A 169 -22.90 10.00 -10.76
N LYS A 170 -24.16 9.64 -11.04
CA LYS A 170 -25.33 10.44 -10.62
C LYS A 170 -25.38 10.65 -9.11
N GLU A 171 -25.07 9.62 -8.33
CA GLU A 171 -25.10 9.70 -6.87
C GLU A 171 -23.95 10.56 -6.32
N LYS A 172 -22.78 10.55 -6.94
CA LYS A 172 -21.69 11.49 -6.60
C LYS A 172 -22.13 12.94 -6.80
N GLU A 173 -22.74 13.27 -7.93
CA GLU A 173 -23.27 14.61 -8.20
C GLU A 173 -24.34 15.00 -7.18
N ARG A 174 -25.29 14.09 -6.90
CA ARG A 174 -26.35 14.30 -5.89
C ARG A 174 -25.77 14.61 -4.51
N LYS A 175 -24.72 13.91 -4.09
CA LYS A 175 -24.05 14.17 -2.80
C LYS A 175 -23.44 15.57 -2.75
N ILE A 176 -22.76 15.99 -3.82
CA ILE A 176 -22.19 17.35 -3.91
C ILE A 176 -23.31 18.39 -3.82
N TRP A 177 -24.42 18.19 -4.54
CA TRP A 177 -25.59 19.05 -4.47
C TRP A 177 -26.21 19.08 -3.08
N MET A 178 -26.40 17.93 -2.43
CA MET A 178 -26.99 17.85 -1.10
C MET A 178 -26.13 18.54 -0.03
N GLN A 179 -24.80 18.36 -0.10
CA GLN A 179 -23.85 19.09 0.76
C GLN A 179 -23.98 20.60 0.56
N THR A 180 -24.09 21.03 -0.70
CA THR A 180 -24.28 22.44 -1.05
C THR A 180 -25.60 22.98 -0.51
N PHE A 181 -26.72 22.29 -0.72
CA PHE A 181 -28.03 22.69 -0.18
C PHE A 181 -28.06 22.71 1.34
N THR A 182 -27.41 21.76 2.01
CA THR A 182 -27.31 21.75 3.47
C THR A 182 -26.53 22.96 3.98
N ARG A 183 -25.44 23.35 3.31
CA ARG A 183 -24.69 24.57 3.62
C ARG A 183 -25.56 25.81 3.43
N ILE A 184 -26.29 25.90 2.31
CA ILE A 184 -27.24 27.00 2.03
C ILE A 184 -28.33 27.08 3.10
N ALA A 185 -28.94 25.95 3.48
CA ALA A 185 -29.98 25.90 4.49
C ALA A 185 -29.49 26.37 5.87
N LYS A 186 -28.25 26.02 6.26
CA LYS A 186 -27.62 26.49 7.50
C LYS A 186 -27.35 27.99 7.52
N ILE A 187 -26.89 28.55 6.41
CA ILE A 187 -26.61 29.98 6.26
C ILE A 187 -27.93 30.78 6.19
N GLY A 188 -28.96 30.18 5.61
CA GLY A 188 -30.22 30.82 5.27
C GLY A 188 -30.14 31.48 3.89
N VAL A 189 -31.16 31.28 3.05
CA VAL A 189 -31.21 31.82 1.68
C VAL A 189 -31.11 33.35 1.61
N ASN A 190 -31.48 34.04 2.69
CA ASN A 190 -31.43 35.49 2.83
C ASN A 190 -30.03 36.04 3.16
N ASN A 191 -29.06 35.17 3.45
CA ASN A 191 -27.67 35.53 3.75
C ASN A 191 -26.71 34.99 2.67
N LEU A 192 -27.25 34.40 1.59
CA LEU A 192 -26.46 33.86 0.49
C LEU A 192 -26.29 34.93 -0.60
N SER A 193 -25.04 35.18 -1.00
CA SER A 193 -24.73 36.00 -2.18
C SER A 193 -24.05 35.12 -3.24
N LEU A 194 -24.57 35.14 -4.47
CA LEU A 194 -24.01 34.37 -5.59
C LEU A 194 -23.02 35.24 -6.37
N LEU A 195 -21.75 34.87 -6.36
CA LEU A 195 -20.72 35.52 -7.16
C LEU A 195 -20.49 34.73 -8.45
N ASN A 196 -20.77 35.35 -9.60
CA ASN A 196 -20.35 34.84 -10.89
C ASN A 196 -18.92 35.30 -11.20
N LEU A 197 -17.99 34.34 -11.17
CA LEU A 197 -16.56 34.59 -11.37
C LEU A 197 -16.19 34.89 -12.83
N LYS A 198 -17.10 34.69 -13.80
CA LYS A 198 -16.83 34.97 -15.22
C LYS A 198 -17.05 36.43 -15.59
N ASP A 199 -18.03 37.07 -14.98
CA ASP A 199 -18.46 38.44 -15.29
C ASP A 199 -18.37 39.39 -14.06
N GLY A 200 -17.96 38.88 -12.90
CA GLY A 200 -17.81 39.66 -11.67
C GLY A 200 -19.13 40.09 -11.02
N LYS A 201 -20.26 39.54 -11.47
CA LYS A 201 -21.57 39.87 -10.91
C LYS A 201 -21.79 39.17 -9.58
N LEU A 202 -22.04 39.96 -8.54
CA LEU A 202 -22.42 39.52 -7.21
C LEU A 202 -23.91 39.79 -7.00
N ASN A 203 -24.72 38.74 -7.00
CA ASN A 203 -26.13 38.82 -6.62
C ASN A 203 -26.22 38.71 -5.11
N VAL A 204 -26.38 39.84 -4.44
CA VAL A 204 -26.58 39.89 -2.99
C VAL A 204 -28.07 39.80 -2.72
N ASN A 205 -28.46 38.73 -2.04
CA ASN A 205 -29.79 38.64 -1.46
C ASN A 205 -29.68 39.21 -0.04
N SER A 206 -30.27 40.37 0.21
CA SER A 206 -30.33 40.97 1.55
C SER A 206 -31.78 41.29 1.86
N LEU A 207 -32.31 40.64 2.91
CA LEU A 207 -33.69 40.86 3.39
C LEU A 207 -34.77 40.70 2.29
N GLY A 208 -34.60 39.75 1.36
CA GLY A 208 -35.60 39.42 0.33
C GLY A 208 -35.63 40.36 -0.88
N ARG A 209 -34.61 41.20 -1.07
CA ARG A 209 -34.40 41.97 -2.31
C ARG A 209 -33.10 41.54 -2.98
N ASN A 210 -33.19 41.09 -4.23
CA ASN A 210 -32.02 40.85 -5.07
C ASN A 210 -31.41 42.19 -5.49
N LYS A 211 -30.17 42.46 -5.08
CA LYS A 211 -29.36 43.56 -5.63
C LYS A 211 -28.18 42.98 -6.40
N GLU A 212 -28.02 43.42 -7.64
CA GLU A 212 -26.85 43.11 -8.45
C GLU A 212 -25.74 44.10 -8.14
N LEU A 213 -24.60 43.61 -7.65
CA LEU A 213 -23.38 44.39 -7.43
C LEU A 213 -22.31 43.89 -8.40
N PHE A 214 -21.48 44.80 -8.91
CA PHE A 214 -20.35 44.45 -9.77
C PHE A 214 -19.06 44.57 -8.97
N ILE A 215 -18.27 43.51 -8.93
CA ILE A 215 -16.94 43.52 -8.31
C ILE A 215 -15.92 43.97 -9.36
N ASP A 216 -15.10 44.98 -9.01
CA ASP A 216 -14.01 45.45 -9.85
C ASP A 216 -13.04 44.31 -10.20
N GLN A 217 -12.59 44.26 -11.45
CA GLN A 217 -11.77 43.20 -12.02
C GLN A 217 -10.42 43.04 -11.29
N LYS A 218 -9.89 44.14 -10.73
CA LYS A 218 -8.71 44.14 -9.86
C LYS A 218 -8.94 43.40 -8.54
N LEU A 219 -10.10 43.59 -7.90
CA LEU A 219 -10.49 42.87 -6.68
C LEU A 219 -10.75 41.39 -6.97
N LEU A 220 -11.38 41.07 -8.11
CA LEU A 220 -11.61 39.68 -8.52
C LEU A 220 -10.29 38.89 -8.65
N SER A 221 -9.25 39.51 -9.19
CA SER A 221 -7.91 38.92 -9.35
C SER A 221 -7.17 38.67 -8.02
N SER A 222 -7.57 39.34 -6.95
CA SER A 222 -7.00 39.20 -5.61
C SER A 222 -7.64 38.08 -4.77
N ILE A 223 -8.80 37.58 -5.18
CA ILE A 223 -9.48 36.46 -4.52
C ILE A 223 -8.76 35.15 -4.88
N LYS A 224 -7.81 34.74 -4.05
CA LYS A 224 -7.17 33.42 -4.16
C LYS A 224 -8.11 32.34 -3.62
N LEU A 225 -8.70 31.55 -4.53
CA LEU A 225 -9.48 30.36 -4.20
C LEU A 225 -8.55 29.27 -3.65
N VAL A 226 -8.68 28.97 -2.36
CA VAL A 226 -8.20 27.70 -1.81
C VAL A 226 -9.25 26.65 -2.19
N LYS A 227 -8.91 25.73 -3.09
CA LYS A 227 -9.75 24.55 -3.33
C LYS A 227 -9.78 23.74 -2.03
N GLU A 228 -10.94 23.67 -1.40
CA GLU A 228 -11.20 22.81 -0.25
C GLU A 228 -10.88 21.36 -0.65
N GLY A 229 -9.81 20.78 -0.08
CA GLY A 229 -9.40 19.40 -0.36
C GLY A 229 -7.90 19.12 -0.50
N HIS A 230 -7.02 20.11 -0.38
CA HIS A 230 -5.57 19.89 -0.20
C HIS A 230 -5.11 20.51 1.11
N PHE A 231 -5.44 19.85 2.22
CA PHE A 231 -4.70 20.00 3.46
C PHE A 231 -3.65 18.89 3.46
N SER A 232 -2.44 19.21 2.99
CA SER A 232 -1.26 18.44 3.37
C SER A 232 -0.76 19.06 4.67
N ASP A 233 -1.03 18.38 5.78
CA ASP A 233 -0.39 18.65 7.06
C ASP A 233 1.11 18.35 6.91
N ILE A 234 1.85 19.38 6.51
CA ILE A 234 3.29 19.43 6.70
C ILE A 234 3.50 20.66 7.57
N GLU A 235 3.86 20.42 8.83
CA GLU A 235 4.30 21.42 9.78
C GLU A 235 5.36 22.33 9.13
N GLY A 236 5.09 23.63 9.07
CA GLY A 236 6.08 24.64 8.63
C GLY A 236 5.73 25.48 7.40
N ALA A 237 4.48 25.53 6.92
CA ALA A 237 4.13 26.44 5.82
C ALA A 237 3.88 27.89 6.31
N PRO A 238 4.52 28.90 5.69
CA PRO A 238 4.54 30.27 6.17
C PRO A 238 3.19 30.98 6.03
N THR A 239 2.77 31.65 7.11
CA THR A 239 1.72 32.66 7.10
C THR A 239 2.08 33.79 6.13
N LEU A 240 1.13 34.16 5.29
CA LEU A 240 1.25 35.09 4.16
C LEU A 240 2.05 36.37 4.47
N LYS A 241 3.10 36.62 3.69
CA LYS A 241 3.54 37.96 3.32
C LYS A 241 4.03 37.91 1.88
N LEU A 242 3.36 38.59 0.94
CA LEU A 242 4.02 38.92 -0.32
C LEU A 242 3.50 40.23 -0.93
N VAL A 243 4.42 41.19 -0.92
CA VAL A 243 4.49 42.39 -1.76
C VAL A 243 5.09 41.98 -3.10
N GLY A 244 4.59 42.53 -4.21
CA GLY A 244 5.39 42.88 -5.39
C GLY A 244 5.74 41.80 -6.44
N GLU A 245 5.28 42.09 -7.67
CA GLU A 245 5.58 41.62 -9.04
C GLU A 245 6.68 40.57 -9.34
N ILE A 246 6.36 39.65 -10.27
CA ILE A 246 7.34 39.04 -11.19
C ILE A 246 6.76 38.98 -12.61
N LYS A 247 7.48 39.61 -13.55
CA LYS A 247 7.39 39.44 -15.01
C LYS A 247 8.18 38.20 -15.44
N GLY A 248 7.74 37.55 -16.52
CA GLY A 248 8.60 36.77 -17.42
C GLY A 248 8.47 35.25 -17.32
N ILE A 249 7.82 34.66 -18.31
CA ILE A 249 7.76 33.21 -18.54
C ILE A 249 9.03 32.80 -19.31
N SER A 250 9.72 31.75 -18.85
CA SER A 250 10.56 30.90 -19.69
C SER A 250 10.57 29.49 -19.11
N GLY A 251 10.29 28.52 -19.99
CA GLY A 251 9.99 27.13 -19.65
C GLY A 251 11.10 26.43 -18.88
N ALA A 252 10.72 25.80 -17.78
CA ALA A 252 11.56 24.83 -17.10
C ALA A 252 11.40 23.47 -17.79
N ILE A 253 12.36 23.14 -18.65
CA ILE A 253 12.68 21.74 -18.97
C ILE A 253 13.13 21.11 -17.65
N VAL A 254 12.26 20.29 -17.05
CA VAL A 254 12.65 19.47 -15.91
C VAL A 254 13.56 18.38 -16.46
N LYS A 255 14.88 18.56 -16.32
CA LYS A 255 15.83 17.45 -16.38
C LYS A 255 15.37 16.42 -15.37
N LYS A 256 14.87 15.29 -15.90
CA LYS A 256 14.51 14.09 -15.15
C LYS A 256 15.79 13.59 -14.47
N THR A 257 16.00 13.95 -13.20
CA THR A 257 17.02 13.29 -12.39
C THR A 257 16.55 11.86 -12.17
N GLU A 258 17.25 10.91 -12.79
CA GLU A 258 17.14 9.49 -12.48
C GLU A 258 17.53 9.26 -11.02
N ILE A 259 16.57 9.38 -10.11
CA ILE A 259 16.66 8.66 -8.86
C ILE A 259 16.22 7.24 -9.19
N LYS A 260 17.19 6.37 -9.49
CA LYS A 260 17.00 4.92 -9.47
C LYS A 260 16.61 4.54 -8.05
N LYS A 261 15.30 4.58 -7.75
CA LYS A 261 14.75 4.08 -6.50
C LYS A 261 14.93 2.58 -6.49
N GLU A 262 15.86 2.12 -5.67
CA GLU A 262 16.07 0.71 -5.39
C GLU A 262 14.93 0.22 -4.49
N ILE A 263 14.04 -0.55 -5.08
CA ILE A 263 12.90 -1.15 -4.40
C ILE A 263 13.40 -2.45 -3.77
N ILE A 264 13.72 -2.43 -2.48
CA ILE A 264 13.98 -3.65 -1.72
C ILE A 264 12.62 -4.32 -1.45
N PRO A 265 12.37 -5.54 -1.97
CA PRO A 265 11.21 -6.32 -1.57
C PRO A 265 11.44 -6.81 -0.14
N THR A 266 10.63 -6.39 0.82
CA THR A 266 10.62 -7.01 2.15
C THR A 266 9.94 -8.36 2.04
N HIS A 267 10.72 -9.39 1.72
CA HIS A 267 10.30 -10.75 2.00
C HIS A 267 10.24 -10.91 3.53
N ILE A 268 9.06 -10.68 4.11
CA ILE A 268 8.82 -10.99 5.51
C ILE A 268 8.70 -12.52 5.61
N HIS A 269 9.84 -13.21 5.72
CA HIS A 269 9.88 -14.59 6.20
C HIS A 269 9.80 -14.59 7.74
N GLU A 270 9.53 -15.75 8.31
CA GLU A 270 9.47 -15.96 9.77
C GLU A 270 10.74 -15.44 10.48
N LYS A 271 11.93 -15.71 9.93
CA LYS A 271 13.21 -15.23 10.48
C LYS A 271 13.31 -13.70 10.44
N TYR A 272 12.90 -13.08 9.35
CA TYR A 272 12.93 -11.63 9.18
C TYR A 272 12.02 -10.90 10.17
N LEU A 273 10.86 -11.49 10.49
CA LEU A 273 9.96 -10.97 11.53
C LEU A 273 10.62 -11.02 12.92
N LEU A 274 11.32 -12.11 13.23
CA LEU A 274 12.11 -12.25 14.46
C LEU A 274 13.26 -11.24 14.51
N GLU A 275 14.00 -11.07 13.41
CA GLU A 275 15.10 -10.10 13.30
C GLU A 275 14.62 -8.66 13.46
N THR A 276 13.48 -8.30 12.85
CA THR A 276 12.90 -6.96 12.95
C THR A 276 12.52 -6.62 14.40
N PHE A 277 11.98 -7.59 15.13
CA PHE A 277 11.71 -7.45 16.56
C PHE A 277 13.02 -7.35 17.37
N LEU A 278 13.95 -8.30 17.21
CA LEU A 278 15.17 -8.34 18.02
C LEU A 278 16.09 -7.13 17.79
N ASN A 279 16.14 -6.62 16.57
CA ASN A 279 16.93 -5.44 16.24
C ASN A 279 16.22 -4.11 16.56
N GLN A 280 14.93 -4.15 16.93
CA GLN A 280 14.12 -2.96 17.24
C GLN A 280 14.20 -1.88 16.14
N THR A 281 14.34 -2.30 14.87
CA THR A 281 14.61 -1.39 13.72
C THR A 281 13.42 -0.53 13.31
N GLY A 282 12.27 -0.70 13.98
CA GLY A 282 10.99 -0.15 13.54
C GLY A 282 10.53 -0.72 12.19
N THR A 283 9.33 -0.32 11.76
CA THR A 283 8.81 -0.58 10.41
C THR A 283 7.76 0.45 10.04
N GLN A 284 7.75 0.87 8.77
CA GLN A 284 6.75 1.80 8.23
C GLN A 284 5.39 1.12 7.98
N SER A 285 5.34 -0.22 7.95
CA SER A 285 4.12 -0.99 7.69
C SER A 285 3.95 -2.16 8.67
N PRO A 286 3.67 -1.89 9.97
CA PRO A 286 3.53 -2.96 10.96
C PRO A 286 2.41 -3.95 10.65
N MET A 287 1.32 -3.51 10.03
CA MET A 287 0.20 -4.38 9.63
C MET A 287 0.64 -5.50 8.67
N SER A 288 1.58 -5.23 7.78
CA SER A 288 2.10 -6.23 6.83
C SER A 288 2.84 -7.38 7.53
N TYR A 289 3.41 -7.15 8.72
CA TYR A 289 4.04 -8.20 9.53
C TYR A 289 2.98 -9.09 10.20
N LEU A 290 1.87 -8.51 10.65
CA LEU A 290 0.73 -9.26 11.21
C LEU A 290 0.00 -10.06 10.13
N GLU A 291 -0.14 -9.49 8.93
CA GLU A 291 -0.65 -10.20 7.75
C GLU A 291 0.26 -11.36 7.33
N ALA A 292 1.59 -11.19 7.42
CA ALA A 292 2.55 -12.26 7.19
C ALA A 292 2.42 -13.35 8.27
N PHE A 293 2.26 -12.97 9.54
CA PHE A 293 2.00 -13.92 10.64
C PHE A 293 0.77 -14.79 10.36
N CYS A 294 -0.34 -14.20 9.90
CA CYS A 294 -1.53 -15.00 9.56
C CYS A 294 -1.27 -16.11 8.55
N ARG A 295 -0.28 -15.94 7.66
CA ARG A 295 0.11 -16.91 6.63
C ARG A 295 1.04 -18.01 7.14
N PHE A 296 1.76 -17.78 8.24
CA PHE A 296 2.62 -18.80 8.83
C PHE A 296 1.80 -19.81 9.62
N SER A 297 2.02 -21.10 9.41
CA SER A 297 1.40 -22.19 10.19
C SER A 297 2.06 -22.36 11.57
N VAL A 298 2.52 -21.27 12.18
CA VAL A 298 3.35 -21.24 13.39
C VAL A 298 2.59 -20.57 14.52
N LYS A 299 2.72 -21.12 15.72
CA LYS A 299 2.03 -20.61 16.91
C LYS A 299 2.71 -19.38 17.54
N TYR A 300 4.05 -19.37 17.55
CA TYR A 300 4.85 -18.39 18.28
C TYR A 300 5.58 -17.47 17.31
N LEU A 301 5.07 -16.24 17.16
CA LEU A 301 5.79 -15.13 16.54
C LEU A 301 5.50 -13.82 17.30
N PRO A 302 6.45 -12.86 17.30
CA PRO A 302 6.24 -11.51 17.83
C PRO A 302 5.05 -10.83 17.16
N PHE A 303 4.20 -10.21 17.95
CA PHE A 303 3.10 -9.40 17.44
C PHE A 303 2.81 -8.17 18.29
N TYR A 304 3.07 -8.19 19.60
CA TYR A 304 2.81 -7.06 20.49
C TYR A 304 3.64 -5.84 20.10
N TYR A 305 4.91 -6.03 19.76
CA TYR A 305 5.77 -4.98 19.22
C TYR A 305 5.19 -4.33 17.96
N PHE A 306 4.65 -5.11 17.02
CA PHE A 306 4.06 -4.55 15.81
C PHE A 306 2.76 -3.80 16.10
N VAL A 307 1.95 -4.28 17.04
CA VAL A 307 0.74 -3.56 17.49
C VAL A 307 1.11 -2.25 18.19
N TYR A 308 2.14 -2.26 19.03
CA TYR A 308 2.68 -1.06 19.66
C TYR A 308 3.12 -0.01 18.64
N LEU A 309 3.82 -0.43 17.56
CA LEU A 309 4.17 0.46 16.46
C LEU A 309 2.94 1.00 15.71
N MET A 310 1.85 0.23 15.62
CA MET A 310 0.59 0.72 15.03
C MET A 310 -0.05 1.80 15.89
N GLN A 311 -0.12 1.60 17.21
CA GLN A 311 -0.71 2.59 18.13
C GLN A 311 0.09 3.88 18.21
N LYS A 312 1.42 3.82 18.06
CA LYS A 312 2.24 5.02 17.92
C LYS A 312 1.90 5.84 16.67
N ASN A 313 1.47 5.19 15.60
CA ASN A 313 1.13 5.84 14.33
C ASN A 313 -0.35 6.24 14.23
N ASP A 314 -1.25 5.55 14.95
CA ASP A 314 -2.69 5.84 15.05
C ASP A 314 -3.16 5.63 16.50
N ALA A 315 -3.33 6.73 17.23
CA ALA A 315 -3.76 6.72 18.64
C ALA A 315 -5.16 6.12 18.85
N ASN A 316 -5.99 6.05 17.79
CA ASN A 316 -7.32 5.45 17.85
C ASN A 316 -7.31 3.96 17.48
N PHE A 317 -6.15 3.33 17.29
CA PHE A 317 -6.05 1.92 16.92
C PHE A 317 -6.30 1.02 18.15
N ASP A 318 -7.39 0.26 18.12
CA ASP A 318 -7.83 -0.62 19.20
C ASP A 318 -7.83 -2.11 18.80
N LYS A 319 -8.02 -2.97 19.80
CA LYS A 319 -8.09 -4.43 19.63
C LYS A 319 -9.22 -4.85 18.67
N ASN A 320 -10.33 -4.12 18.61
CA ASN A 320 -11.46 -4.41 17.74
C ASN A 320 -11.14 -4.11 16.27
N LYS A 321 -10.51 -2.97 16.00
CA LYS A 321 -9.98 -2.62 14.67
C LYS A 321 -8.98 -3.67 14.20
N LEU A 322 -8.02 -4.07 15.04
CA LEU A 322 -7.06 -5.12 14.71
C LEU A 322 -7.77 -6.44 14.33
N LYS A 323 -8.75 -6.86 15.12
CA LYS A 323 -9.55 -8.06 14.84
C LYS A 323 -10.34 -7.92 13.53
N SER A 324 -10.89 -6.74 13.24
CA SER A 324 -11.62 -6.48 11.99
C SER A 324 -10.70 -6.57 10.76
N GLU A 325 -9.49 -6.02 10.84
CA GLU A 325 -8.50 -6.06 9.77
C GLU A 325 -7.98 -7.49 9.54
N ILE A 326 -7.70 -8.24 10.61
CA ILE A 326 -7.33 -9.66 10.51
C ILE A 326 -8.48 -10.49 9.90
N ASN A 327 -9.73 -10.18 10.24
CA ASN A 327 -10.89 -10.92 9.72
C ASN A 327 -11.10 -10.73 8.21
N LYS A 328 -10.77 -9.55 7.66
CA LYS A 328 -10.81 -9.26 6.21
C LYS A 328 -9.83 -10.11 5.38
N ILE A 329 -8.84 -10.75 6.02
CA ILE A 329 -7.88 -11.62 5.34
C ILE A 329 -8.57 -12.95 4.99
N THR A 330 -8.94 -13.12 3.71
CA THR A 330 -9.74 -14.25 3.19
C THR A 330 -8.92 -15.37 2.51
N GLU A 331 -7.59 -15.28 2.48
CA GLU A 331 -6.72 -16.34 1.92
C GLU A 331 -6.44 -17.45 2.95
N ASP A 332 -6.09 -18.67 2.49
CA ASP A 332 -5.90 -19.96 3.19
C ASP A 332 -5.01 -19.96 4.46
N CYS A 333 -5.39 -19.18 5.46
CA CYS A 333 -4.68 -18.97 6.72
C CYS A 333 -5.34 -19.78 7.84
N LYS A 334 -5.47 -21.11 7.70
CA LYS A 334 -6.29 -21.89 8.65
C LYS A 334 -5.71 -21.91 10.07
N MET A 335 -4.39 -21.97 10.24
CA MET A 335 -3.76 -22.13 11.57
C MET A 335 -3.17 -20.83 12.14
N GLY A 336 -2.37 -20.07 11.38
CA GLY A 336 -1.73 -18.82 11.86
C GLY A 336 -2.73 -17.75 12.30
N LYS A 337 -3.75 -17.49 11.49
CA LYS A 337 -4.86 -16.59 11.82
C LYS A 337 -5.60 -17.05 13.09
N THR A 338 -5.84 -18.35 13.22
CA THR A 338 -6.49 -18.93 14.40
C THR A 338 -5.63 -18.74 15.65
N TYR A 339 -4.32 -18.96 15.57
CA TYR A 339 -3.40 -18.71 16.69
C TYR A 339 -3.35 -17.23 17.07
N LEU A 340 -3.26 -16.32 16.09
CA LEU A 340 -3.27 -14.89 16.37
C LEU A 340 -4.59 -14.47 17.04
N ILE A 341 -5.75 -14.90 16.52
CA ILE A 341 -7.05 -14.62 17.11
C ILE A 341 -7.19 -15.21 18.53
N GLN A 342 -6.65 -16.41 18.77
CA GLN A 342 -6.60 -17.00 20.12
C GLN A 342 -5.75 -16.14 21.06
N ARG A 343 -4.56 -15.72 20.63
CA ARG A 343 -3.68 -14.83 21.41
C ARG A 343 -4.31 -13.46 21.68
N LEU A 344 -5.13 -12.95 20.76
CA LEU A 344 -5.94 -11.76 20.99
C LEU A 344 -7.01 -12.00 22.07
N LYS A 345 -7.61 -13.19 22.17
CA LYS A 345 -8.61 -13.49 23.21
C LYS A 345 -7.97 -13.69 24.59
N SER A 346 -6.99 -14.60 24.68
CA SER A 346 -6.17 -14.82 25.87
C SER A 346 -4.81 -15.40 25.45
N ASP A 347 -3.71 -14.81 25.94
CA ASP A 347 -2.35 -15.25 25.59
C ASP A 347 -1.69 -16.09 26.70
N ASP A 348 -2.35 -17.16 27.14
CA ASP A 348 -1.85 -18.11 28.15
C ASP A 348 -0.92 -19.19 27.55
N ASN A 349 -0.37 -18.91 26.37
CA ASN A 349 0.39 -19.88 25.59
C ASN A 349 1.83 -20.11 26.09
N PHE A 350 2.31 -19.25 27.00
CA PHE A 350 3.66 -19.31 27.54
C PHE A 350 3.61 -19.89 28.95
N LYS A 351 3.87 -21.20 29.06
CA LYS A 351 4.09 -21.86 30.36
C LYS A 351 5.58 -21.81 30.71
N GLU A 352 5.87 -21.45 31.95
CA GLU A 352 7.21 -21.52 32.54
C GLU A 352 7.74 -22.96 32.50
N GLU A 353 9.04 -23.11 32.31
CA GLU A 353 9.68 -24.41 32.30
C GLU A 353 9.86 -24.91 33.74
N LYS A 354 9.51 -26.18 33.99
CA LYS A 354 9.70 -26.80 35.31
C LYS A 354 11.19 -27.00 35.58
N LEU A 355 11.63 -26.51 36.74
CA LEU A 355 13.00 -26.66 37.25
C LEU A 355 13.28 -28.06 37.85
N THR A 356 12.27 -28.90 38.01
CA THR A 356 12.37 -30.26 38.55
C THR A 356 12.42 -31.33 37.43
N GLY A 357 13.16 -32.43 37.64
CA GLY A 357 13.26 -33.55 36.69
C GLY A 357 14.70 -34.04 36.43
N LYS A 358 14.87 -34.88 35.39
CA LYS A 358 16.16 -35.53 35.04
C LYS A 358 17.30 -34.58 34.62
N ASP A 359 17.01 -33.30 34.40
CA ASP A 359 18.00 -32.27 34.01
C ASP A 359 17.98 -31.04 34.96
N SER A 360 17.53 -31.20 36.22
CA SER A 360 17.30 -30.08 37.14
C SER A 360 18.56 -29.25 37.41
N GLU A 361 19.73 -29.89 37.49
CA GLU A 361 21.01 -29.22 37.74
C GLU A 361 21.37 -28.25 36.61
N LEU A 362 21.26 -28.69 35.35
CA LEU A 362 21.53 -27.84 34.18
C LEU A 362 20.50 -26.71 34.05
N LYS A 363 19.21 -27.00 34.29
CA LYS A 363 18.16 -25.97 34.27
C LYS A 363 18.39 -24.89 35.32
N ASN A 364 18.68 -25.29 36.56
CA ASN A 364 18.98 -24.35 37.65
C ASN A 364 20.25 -23.54 37.38
N LYS A 365 21.30 -24.18 36.81
CA LYS A 365 22.53 -23.49 36.41
C LYS A 365 22.24 -22.36 35.42
N TYR A 366 21.56 -22.63 34.31
CA TYR A 366 21.28 -21.61 33.29
C TYR A 366 20.25 -20.58 33.75
N PHE A 367 19.25 -20.96 34.55
CA PHE A 367 18.32 -20.02 35.16
C PHE A 367 19.04 -18.99 36.04
N ASN A 368 19.90 -19.45 36.95
CA ASN A 368 20.68 -18.57 37.82
C ASN A 368 21.65 -17.70 37.01
N LEU A 369 22.28 -18.25 35.98
CA LEU A 369 23.23 -17.53 35.13
C LEU A 369 22.55 -16.41 34.33
N LEU A 370 21.35 -16.66 33.79
CA LEU A 370 20.57 -15.67 33.05
C LEU A 370 19.94 -14.61 33.96
N ASN A 371 19.58 -14.96 35.20
CA ASN A 371 18.99 -14.02 36.16
C ASN A 371 20.03 -13.18 36.93
N ASN A 372 21.30 -13.59 36.95
CA ASN A 372 22.37 -12.86 37.61
C ASN A 372 22.69 -11.53 36.89
N LYS A 373 22.55 -10.40 37.60
CA LYS A 373 22.77 -9.05 37.07
C LYS A 373 24.19 -8.82 36.54
N ASN A 374 25.19 -9.52 37.06
CA ASN A 374 26.60 -9.35 36.69
C ASN A 374 27.02 -10.17 35.46
N THR A 375 26.22 -11.14 35.02
CA THR A 375 26.59 -11.97 33.87
C THR A 375 26.50 -11.13 32.58
N LYS A 376 27.59 -11.07 31.82
CA LYS A 376 27.67 -10.47 30.48
C LYS A 376 27.45 -11.49 29.37
N LEU A 377 27.25 -11.02 28.14
CA LEU A 377 27.04 -11.89 26.97
C LEU A 377 28.21 -12.86 26.74
N GLU A 378 29.46 -12.44 27.00
CA GLU A 378 30.63 -13.32 26.86
C GLU A 378 30.68 -14.44 27.90
N GLY A 379 29.99 -14.27 29.04
CA GLY A 379 29.94 -15.26 30.12
C GLY A 379 28.93 -16.38 29.90
N ILE A 380 28.24 -16.41 28.76
CA ILE A 380 27.23 -17.41 28.44
C ILE A 380 27.85 -18.50 27.57
N PRO A 381 27.84 -19.78 28.01
CA PRO A 381 28.35 -20.90 27.23
C PRO A 381 27.61 -21.04 25.88
N GLU A 382 28.31 -21.50 24.85
CA GLU A 382 27.71 -21.81 23.54
C GLU A 382 27.15 -23.25 23.45
N GLU A 383 27.25 -24.00 24.54
CA GLU A 383 26.70 -25.36 24.66
C GLU A 383 25.28 -25.36 25.25
N ASN A 384 24.53 -26.45 25.06
CA ASN A 384 23.23 -26.65 25.70
C ASN A 384 22.18 -25.54 25.41
N ILE A 385 22.22 -24.96 24.22
CA ILE A 385 21.38 -23.83 23.79
C ILE A 385 19.88 -24.10 23.99
N GLU A 386 19.43 -25.35 23.80
CA GLU A 386 18.07 -25.77 24.09
C GLU A 386 17.65 -25.48 25.55
N PHE A 387 18.50 -25.81 26.53
CA PHE A 387 18.21 -25.52 27.94
C PHE A 387 18.20 -24.02 28.22
N GLN A 388 19.11 -23.27 27.59
CA GLN A 388 19.18 -21.83 27.73
C GLN A 388 17.91 -21.16 27.19
N LEU A 389 17.45 -21.54 26.00
CA LEU A 389 16.21 -21.04 25.39
C LEU A 389 14.96 -21.39 26.21
N ARG A 390 14.92 -22.59 26.81
CA ARG A 390 13.83 -22.97 27.71
C ARG A 390 13.82 -22.13 28.99
N MET A 391 14.98 -21.83 29.57
CA MET A 391 15.08 -21.02 30.79
C MET A 391 14.72 -19.54 30.60
N ILE A 392 14.83 -19.00 29.37
CA ILE A 392 14.38 -17.62 29.07
C ILE A 392 12.89 -17.44 29.42
N LEU A 393 12.07 -18.49 29.33
CA LEU A 393 10.64 -18.43 29.67
C LEU A 393 10.35 -18.18 31.15
N ASN A 394 11.37 -18.26 32.02
CA ASN A 394 11.25 -18.03 33.46
C ASN A 394 11.78 -16.64 33.87
N ILE A 395 12.36 -15.86 32.94
CA ILE A 395 12.93 -14.53 33.22
C ILE A 395 11.85 -13.47 33.07
N LYS A 396 11.54 -12.77 34.15
CA LYS A 396 10.52 -11.69 34.17
C LYS A 396 11.11 -10.28 34.29
N ASP A 397 12.39 -10.15 34.64
CA ASP A 397 13.05 -8.87 34.81
C ASP A 397 13.27 -8.18 33.45
N ILE A 398 12.57 -7.05 33.23
CA ILE A 398 12.60 -6.27 31.99
C ILE A 398 14.00 -5.70 31.71
N GLU A 399 14.71 -5.23 32.74
CA GLU A 399 16.06 -4.68 32.60
C GLU A 399 17.02 -5.77 32.14
N ARG A 400 16.87 -6.96 32.71
CA ARG A 400 17.67 -8.13 32.31
C ARG A 400 17.36 -8.59 30.90
N ILE A 401 16.09 -8.54 30.51
CA ILE A 401 15.67 -8.88 29.14
C ILE A 401 16.33 -7.95 28.12
N LYS A 402 16.33 -6.63 28.39
CA LYS A 402 16.93 -5.63 27.49
C LYS A 402 18.45 -5.77 27.39
N ASN A 403 19.12 -5.96 28.53
CA ASN A 403 20.60 -5.90 28.59
C ASN A 403 21.29 -7.22 28.22
N LEU A 404 20.63 -8.37 28.42
CA LEU A 404 21.24 -9.68 28.16
C LEU A 404 20.43 -10.54 27.19
N VAL A 405 19.14 -10.73 27.46
CA VAL A 405 18.34 -11.74 26.75
C VAL A 405 18.13 -11.36 25.28
N LEU A 406 17.87 -10.08 24.97
CA LEU A 406 17.75 -9.61 23.59
C LEU A 406 19.05 -9.79 22.79
N PRO A 407 20.23 -9.33 23.26
CA PRO A 407 21.51 -9.63 22.60
C PRO A 407 21.78 -11.12 22.43
N LEU A 408 21.45 -11.95 23.44
CA LEU A 408 21.63 -13.39 23.39
C LEU A 408 20.73 -14.05 22.34
N LEU A 409 19.45 -13.69 22.30
CA LEU A 409 18.50 -14.18 21.29
C LEU A 409 18.93 -13.76 19.87
N LYS A 410 19.51 -12.56 19.71
CA LYS A 410 20.07 -12.10 18.44
C LYS A 410 21.26 -12.96 18.00
N LYS A 411 22.16 -13.30 18.92
CA LYS A 411 23.28 -14.22 18.66
C LYS A 411 22.77 -15.60 18.21
N TYR A 412 21.81 -16.16 18.93
CA TYR A 412 21.25 -17.48 18.59
C TYR A 412 20.42 -17.48 17.30
N LEU A 413 19.72 -16.39 16.98
CA LEU A 413 18.98 -16.29 15.72
C LEU A 413 19.92 -16.26 14.51
N ASN A 414 21.12 -15.69 14.65
CA ASN A 414 22.10 -15.64 13.56
C ASN A 414 22.81 -16.97 13.35
N ASN A 415 23.18 -17.65 14.44
CA ASN A 415 24.07 -18.81 14.38
C ASN A 415 23.34 -20.16 14.41
N GLU A 416 22.16 -20.23 15.04
CA GLU A 416 21.54 -21.51 15.47
C GLU A 416 20.06 -21.64 15.11
N TYR A 417 19.58 -20.81 14.17
CA TYR A 417 18.16 -20.75 13.84
C TYR A 417 17.59 -22.06 13.29
N GLU A 418 18.32 -22.73 12.39
CA GLU A 418 17.83 -23.99 11.80
C GLU A 418 17.80 -25.14 12.82
N SER A 419 18.78 -25.19 13.73
CA SER A 419 18.89 -26.20 14.78
C SER A 419 17.79 -26.07 15.85
N HIS A 420 17.42 -24.85 16.25
CA HIS A 420 16.56 -24.59 17.42
C HIS A 420 15.30 -23.75 17.10
N LYS A 421 14.84 -23.79 15.85
CA LYS A 421 13.76 -22.96 15.28
C LYS A 421 12.52 -22.79 16.18
N ASN A 422 11.99 -23.88 16.72
CA ASN A 422 10.77 -23.86 17.54
C ASN A 422 10.97 -23.20 18.92
N LEU A 423 12.11 -23.46 19.56
CA LEU A 423 12.42 -22.91 20.88
C LEU A 423 12.75 -21.42 20.79
N LEU A 424 13.50 -21.01 19.75
CA LEU A 424 13.81 -19.61 19.47
C LEU A 424 12.54 -18.79 19.28
N ARG A 425 11.62 -19.25 18.44
CA ARG A 425 10.31 -18.61 18.23
C ARG A 425 9.54 -18.40 19.52
N ARG A 426 9.49 -19.44 20.36
CA ARG A 426 8.77 -19.40 21.64
C ARG A 426 9.43 -18.42 22.61
N ALA A 427 10.76 -18.45 22.75
CA ALA A 427 11.50 -17.53 23.62
C ALA A 427 11.38 -16.07 23.15
N ILE A 428 11.54 -15.80 21.85
CA ILE A 428 11.43 -14.45 21.28
C ILE A 428 10.00 -13.91 21.43
N SER A 429 8.98 -14.74 21.19
CA SER A 429 7.58 -14.32 21.37
C SER A 429 7.19 -14.07 22.82
N TYR A 430 7.82 -14.78 23.77
CA TYR A 430 7.66 -14.54 25.20
C TYR A 430 8.25 -13.18 25.60
N VAL A 431 9.45 -12.88 25.11
CA VAL A 431 10.10 -11.58 25.32
C VAL A 431 9.29 -10.43 24.70
N ASP A 432 8.75 -10.61 23.50
CA ASP A 432 7.82 -9.66 22.86
C ASP A 432 6.61 -9.34 23.74
N LYS A 433 5.97 -10.38 24.30
CA LYS A 433 4.86 -10.21 25.23
C LYS A 433 5.27 -9.40 26.46
N LEU A 434 6.37 -9.76 27.13
CA LEU A 434 6.79 -9.08 28.36
C LEU A 434 7.13 -7.60 28.14
N LEU A 435 7.75 -7.27 27.00
CA LEU A 435 8.16 -5.91 26.70
C LEU A 435 7.02 -5.00 26.25
N TYR A 436 6.08 -5.52 25.46
CA TYR A 436 5.12 -4.67 24.74
C TYR A 436 3.66 -4.91 25.09
N SER A 437 3.29 -6.01 25.77
CA SER A 437 1.86 -6.26 26.08
C SER A 437 1.25 -5.24 27.04
N GLN A 438 2.04 -4.67 27.97
CA GLN A 438 1.59 -3.64 28.91
C GLN A 438 1.54 -2.24 28.29
N GLU A 439 2.29 -2.02 27.20
CA GLU A 439 2.40 -0.75 26.49
C GLU A 439 1.29 -0.57 25.45
N VAL A 440 0.58 -1.64 25.09
CA VAL A 440 -0.50 -1.61 24.11
C VAL A 440 -1.81 -1.28 24.82
N ILE A 441 -2.36 -0.10 24.53
CA ILE A 441 -3.60 0.42 25.14
C ILE A 441 -4.80 -0.42 24.66
N ASN A 442 -5.72 -0.76 25.57
CA ASN A 442 -6.95 -1.52 25.28
C ASN A 442 -6.74 -2.98 24.78
N PHE A 443 -5.69 -3.66 25.24
CA PHE A 443 -5.49 -5.09 25.01
C PHE A 443 -6.07 -6.01 26.08
#